data_AF-A0A3A6NDH6-F1
#
_entry.id   AF-A0A3A6NDH6-F1
#
_cell.length_a   1.000
_cell.length_b   1.000
_cell.length_c   1.000
_cell.angle_alpha   90.00
_cell.angle_beta   90.00
_cell.angle_gamma   90.00
#
_symmetry.space_group_name_H-M   'P 1'
#
loop_
_entity.id
_entity.type
_entity.pdbx_description
1 polymer ?
#
loop_
_entity_poly.entity_id
_entity_poly.type
_entity_poly.pdbx_seq_one_letter_code
_entity_poly.pdbx_strand_id
1 'polypeptide(L)' 'MMIQVITPQGDLWPVDYEANRRHMFSCQAIVPERADHFLILDRPDEFNRALEKAIWTFSEK' A
#
# COMPACT_ATOMS: atom_id res chain seq x y z
N MET A 1 14.38 7.06 14.09
CA MET A 1 13.84 5.70 13.85
C MET A 1 13.25 5.70 12.45
N MET A 2 13.75 4.86 11.55
CA MET A 2 13.23 4.75 10.18
C MET A 2 12.11 3.72 10.18
N ILE A 3 10.85 4.18 10.21
CA ILE A 3 9.69 3.28 10.18
C ILE A 3 9.38 2.97 8.71
N GLN A 4 9.21 1.69 8.39
CA GLN A 4 8.83 1.27 7.05
C GLN A 4 7.32 1.40 6.85
N VAL A 5 6.92 2.06 5.75
CA VAL A 5 5.51 2.26 5.40
C VAL A 5 5.20 1.54 4.09
N ILE A 6 4.26 0.60 4.16
CA ILE A 6 3.73 -0.14 3.01
C ILE A 6 2.21 0.08 2.97
N THR A 7 1.68 0.58 1.86
CA THR A 7 0.24 0.90 1.71
C THR A 7 -0.42 0.07 0.60
N PRO A 8 -1.51 -0.65 0.86
CA PRO A 8 -2.41 -1.11 -0.19
C PRO A 8 -3.14 0.09 -0.80
N GLN A 9 -3.05 0.31 -2.11
CA GLN A 9 -3.67 1.45 -2.77
C GLN A 9 -4.09 1.11 -4.19
N GLY A 10 -5.31 1.49 -4.59
CA GLY A 10 -5.79 1.25 -5.95
C GLY A 10 -5.07 2.09 -7.00
N ASP A 11 -4.86 1.52 -8.19
CA ASP A 11 -4.14 2.18 -9.29
C ASP A 11 -4.86 3.39 -9.88
N LEU A 12 -6.19 3.45 -9.80
CA LEU A 12 -6.99 4.60 -10.25
C LEU A 12 -6.81 5.83 -9.35
N TRP A 13 -6.16 5.66 -8.20
CA TRP A 13 -5.73 6.74 -7.31
C TRP A 13 -4.21 6.63 -7.07
N PRO A 14 -3.37 7.15 -7.98
CA PRO A 14 -1.95 6.83 -8.00
C PRO A 14 -1.17 7.37 -6.80
N VAL A 15 -0.08 6.68 -6.45
CA VAL A 15 0.82 7.03 -5.34
C VAL A 15 1.90 7.99 -5.80
N ASP A 16 2.02 9.15 -5.14
CA ASP A 16 3.18 10.02 -5.29
C ASP A 16 4.29 9.62 -4.31
N TYR A 17 5.22 8.78 -4.79
CA TYR A 17 6.35 8.32 -3.98
C TYR A 17 7.32 9.43 -3.60
N GLU A 18 7.50 10.43 -4.46
CA GLU A 18 8.47 11.49 -4.20
C GLU A 18 7.95 12.43 -3.11
N ALA A 19 6.69 12.88 -3.23
CA ALA A 19 6.06 13.72 -2.23
C ALA A 19 5.97 13.00 -0.88
N ASN A 20 5.57 11.72 -0.86
CA ASN A 20 5.53 10.95 0.38
C ASN A 20 6.91 10.85 1.05
N ARG A 21 7.97 10.58 0.28
CA ARG A 21 9.34 10.45 0.82
C ARG A 21 9.93 11.75 1.39
N ARG A 22 9.31 12.90 1.13
CA ARG A 22 9.65 14.17 1.81
C ARG A 22 9.17 14.19 3.28
N HIS A 23 8.19 13.37 3.62
CA HIS A 23 7.56 13.31 4.95
C HIS A 23 7.84 11.99 5.70
N MET A 24 8.22 10.93 5.00
CA MET A 24 8.56 9.62 5.58
C MET A 24 9.81 9.03 4.92
N PHE A 25 10.62 8.29 5.67
CA PHE A 25 11.88 7.73 5.14
C PHE A 25 11.66 6.65 4.08
N SER A 26 10.58 5.88 4.17
CA SER A 26 10.22 4.91 3.14
C SER A 26 8.74 4.93 2.86
N CYS A 27 8.40 4.74 1.60
CA CYS A 27 7.04 4.65 1.09
C CYS A 27 7.05 3.59 -0.01
N GLN A 28 6.35 2.49 0.23
CA GLN A 28 6.07 1.44 -0.74
C GLN A 28 4.56 1.27 -0.85
N ALA A 29 4.08 0.86 -2.02
CA ALA A 29 2.68 0.54 -2.21
C ALA A 29 2.51 -0.81 -2.89
N ILE A 30 1.49 -1.53 -2.47
CA ILE A 30 0.97 -2.70 -3.17
C ILE A 30 -0.25 -2.21 -3.93
N VAL A 31 -0.22 -2.32 -5.26
CA VAL A 31 -1.19 -1.67 -6.13
C VAL A 31 -2.01 -2.70 -6.89
N PRO A 32 -3.23 -3.04 -6.43
CA PRO A 32 -4.17 -3.84 -7.20
C PRO A 32 -4.61 -3.12 -8.47
N GLU A 33 -4.72 -3.86 -9.57
CA GLU A 33 -5.12 -3.30 -10.87
C GLU A 33 -6.61 -2.96 -10.92
N ARG A 34 -6.92 -1.84 -11.57
CA ARG A 34 -8.27 -1.31 -11.79
C ARG A 34 -9.06 -1.13 -10.48
N ALA A 35 -8.37 -0.72 -9.43
CA ALA A 35 -8.93 -0.51 -8.11
C ALA A 35 -9.03 0.99 -7.82
N ASP A 36 -10.16 1.41 -7.26
CA ASP A 36 -10.40 2.80 -6.91
C ASP A 36 -9.92 3.13 -5.48
N HIS A 37 -10.25 4.34 -5.02
CA HIS A 37 -9.92 4.81 -3.67
C HIS A 37 -10.64 4.03 -2.56
N PHE A 38 -11.79 3.44 -2.87
CA PHE A 38 -12.62 2.66 -1.97
C PHE A 38 -12.36 1.15 -2.08
N LEU A 39 -11.16 0.75 -2.52
CA LEU A 39 -10.71 -0.64 -2.61
C LEU A 39 -11.07 -1.51 -1.38
N ILE A 40 -11.01 -0.95 -0.16
CA ILE A 40 -11.39 -1.64 1.08
C ILE A 40 -12.89 -2.00 1.16
N LEU A 41 -13.75 -1.25 0.45
CA LEU A 41 -15.20 -1.44 0.40
C LEU A 41 -15.64 -2.18 -0.87
N ASP A 42 -15.10 -1.82 -2.03
CA ASP A 42 -15.52 -2.35 -3.33
C ASP A 42 -14.96 -3.76 -3.58
N ARG A 43 -13.69 -4.00 -3.19
CA ARG A 43 -12.97 -5.27 -3.42
C ARG A 43 -12.25 -5.75 -2.14
N PRO A 44 -12.99 -6.01 -1.05
CA PRO A 44 -12.42 -6.29 0.27
C PRO A 44 -11.49 -7.50 0.30
N ASP A 45 -11.78 -8.56 -0.47
CA ASP A 45 -10.93 -9.76 -0.51
C ASP A 45 -9.55 -9.47 -1.10
N GLU A 46 -9.49 -8.63 -2.12
CA GLU A 46 -8.23 -8.26 -2.77
C GLU A 46 -7.45 -7.24 -1.95
N PHE A 47 -8.16 -6.30 -1.32
CA PHE A 47 -7.58 -5.45 -0.30
C PHE A 47 -6.93 -6.28 0.82
N ASN A 48 -7.65 -7.28 1.34
CA ASN A 48 -7.16 -8.12 2.43
C ASN A 48 -5.94 -8.95 2.00
N ARG A 49 -5.89 -9.47 0.78
CA ARG A 49 -4.69 -10.14 0.24
C ARG A 49 -3.50 -9.18 0.12
N ALA A 50 -3.73 -7.96 -0.35
CA ALA A 50 -2.69 -6.95 -0.43
C ALA A 50 -2.17 -6.55 0.96
N LEU A 51 -3.08 -6.42 1.94
CA LEU A 51 -2.74 -6.15 3.33
C LEU A 51 -1.94 -7.30 3.96
N GLU A 52 -2.36 -8.55 3.74
CA GLU A 52 -1.65 -9.73 4.22
C GLU A 52 -0.21 -9.77 3.68
N LYS A 53 -0.02 -9.51 2.37
CA LYS A 53 1.30 -9.40 1.76
C LYS A 53 2.15 -8.29 2.38
N ALA A 54 1.55 -7.14 2.70
CA ALA A 54 2.25 -6.05 3.39
C ALA A 54 2.72 -6.50 4.79
N ILE A 55 1.86 -7.18 5.55
CA ILE A 55 2.19 -7.70 6.89
C ILE A 55 3.31 -8.75 6.83
N TRP A 56 3.26 -9.64 5.85
CA TRP A 56 4.30 -10.67 5.65
C TRP A 56 5.66 -10.05 5.33
N THR A 57 5.69 -8.95 4.56
CA THR A 57 6.94 -8.23 4.27
C THR A 57 7.65 -7.75 5.54
N PHE A 58 6.92 -7.50 6.63
CA PHE A 58 7.52 -7.16 7.94
C PHE A 58 7.90 -8.39 8.78
N SER A 59 7.32 -9.55 8.47
CA SER A 59 7.46 -10.79 9.24
C SER A 59 8.64 -11.64 8.75
N GLU A 60 9.00 -11.52 7.48
CA GLU A 60 10.24 -12.07 6.92
C GLU A 60 11.41 -11.15 7.33
N LYS A 61 12.25 -11.62 8.26
CA LYS A 61 13.52 -10.99 8.64
C LYS A 61 14.69 -11.58 7.87
#